data_AF-A0A0A2VV28-F1
#
_entry.id   AF-A0A0A2VV28-F1
#
_cell.length_a   1.000
_cell.length_b   1.000
_cell.length_c   1.000
_cell.angle_alpha   90.00
_cell.angle_beta   90.00
_cell.angle_gamma   90.00
#
_symmetry.space_group_name_H-M   'P 1'
#
loop_
_entity.id
_entity.type
_entity.pdbx_description
1 polymer ?
#
loop_
_entity_poly.entity_id
_entity_poly.type
_entity_poly.pdbx_seq_one_letter_code
_entity_poly.pdbx_strand_id
1 'polypeptide(L)'
;MGIHNEPGCEKARLALPQLVARMLAQLLDGSDKDRAFLTAVNSNEVVLLINNLGGVSVLEMGGITTEVVAQLRAAYGIRPVRVIAGTFMTSLNGMGFSVSLLNVVNTSIEGAAPNMVELLDAPSEVTGWSAPIQKTTWEAAAGRGGEGTEREEEAAAAAAKETAQDIKLSGLKHDPSVTKEALTAALKNVIAAEPDVTRYDTVVGDGDCGTGLKRGAEGTCCSTTHCYRIY
;
A
#
# COMPACT_ATOMS: atom_id res chain seq x y z
N MET A 1 23.15 13.16 -11.07
CA MET A 1 24.37 12.33 -11.10
C MET A 1 24.25 11.44 -12.33
N GLY A 2 25.32 11.24 -13.07
CA GLY A 2 25.33 10.28 -14.18
C GLY A 2 25.42 8.83 -13.70
N ILE A 3 25.24 7.87 -14.60
CA ILE A 3 25.27 6.44 -14.26
C ILE A 3 26.69 5.91 -13.97
N HIS A 4 27.73 6.69 -14.22
CA HIS A 4 29.12 6.38 -13.83
C HIS A 4 29.63 7.34 -12.75
N ASN A 5 28.72 7.83 -11.91
CA ASN A 5 29.02 8.75 -10.81
C ASN A 5 29.56 10.11 -11.27
N GLU A 6 29.23 10.53 -12.49
CA GLU A 6 29.53 11.88 -12.97
C GLU A 6 28.79 12.93 -12.10
N PRO A 7 29.40 14.10 -11.85
CA PRO A 7 28.77 15.18 -11.11
C PRO A 7 27.37 15.51 -11.64
N GLY A 8 26.41 15.64 -10.73
CA GLY A 8 25.07 16.14 -11.08
C GLY A 8 25.10 17.64 -11.42
N CYS A 9 23.98 18.14 -11.95
CA CYS A 9 23.81 19.57 -12.21
C CYS A 9 23.79 20.42 -10.93
N GLU A 10 23.51 19.82 -9.76
CA GLU A 10 23.48 20.49 -8.47
C GLU A 10 23.64 19.50 -7.31
N LYS A 11 23.98 20.00 -6.12
CA LYS A 11 23.86 19.32 -4.81
C LYS A 11 22.89 20.10 -3.92
N ALA A 12 21.84 19.44 -3.41
CA ALA A 12 20.84 20.05 -2.53
C ALA A 12 20.42 19.09 -1.41
N ARG A 13 19.89 19.62 -0.31
CA ARG A 13 19.24 18.85 0.76
C ARG A 13 17.73 19.06 0.65
N LEU A 14 17.03 18.06 0.13
CA LEU A 14 15.60 18.13 -0.15
C LEU A 14 14.91 16.88 0.42
N ALA A 15 13.70 17.06 0.92
CA ALA A 15 12.80 15.94 1.16
C ALA A 15 12.29 15.39 -0.18
N LEU A 16 11.79 14.15 -0.18
CA LEU A 16 11.31 13.49 -1.39
C LEU A 16 10.29 14.31 -2.21
N PRO A 17 9.24 14.93 -1.62
CA PRO A 17 8.29 15.73 -2.39
C PRO A 17 8.95 16.91 -3.11
N GLN A 18 9.91 17.58 -2.45
CA GLN A 18 10.63 18.72 -3.02
C GLN A 18 11.59 18.27 -4.13
N LEU A 19 12.25 17.12 -3.95
CA LEU A 19 13.11 16.52 -4.96
C LEU A 19 12.32 16.13 -6.20
N VAL A 20 11.18 15.45 -6.03
CA VAL A 20 10.30 15.03 -7.13
C VAL A 20 9.74 16.25 -7.88
N ALA A 21 9.25 17.26 -7.16
CA ALA A 21 8.74 18.49 -7.77
C ALA A 21 9.79 19.15 -8.67
N ARG A 22 11.03 19.18 -8.18
CA ARG A 22 12.17 19.73 -8.92
C ARG A 22 12.55 18.89 -10.13
N MET A 23 12.59 17.58 -9.99
CA MET A 23 12.87 16.67 -11.11
C MET A 23 11.80 16.78 -12.21
N LEU A 24 10.52 16.84 -11.83
CA LEU A 24 9.42 17.00 -12.78
C LEU A 24 9.46 18.37 -13.47
N ALA A 25 9.78 19.44 -12.74
CA ALA A 25 9.97 20.75 -13.36
C ALA A 25 11.09 20.73 -14.42
N GLN A 26 12.23 20.09 -14.12
CA GLN A 26 13.32 19.93 -15.09
C GLN A 26 12.93 19.11 -16.34
N LEU A 27 11.88 18.28 -16.26
CA LEU A 27 11.39 17.46 -17.37
C LEU A 27 10.26 18.13 -18.17
N LEU A 28 9.44 18.94 -17.51
CA LEU A 28 8.13 19.38 -18.04
C LEU A 28 7.93 20.90 -18.09
N ASP A 29 8.82 21.70 -17.47
CA ASP A 29 8.73 23.16 -17.55
C ASP A 29 9.16 23.67 -18.93
N GLY A 30 8.17 24.02 -19.76
CA GLY A 30 8.39 24.57 -21.10
C GLY A 30 9.07 25.94 -21.12
N SER A 31 9.25 26.60 -19.97
CA SER A 31 9.98 27.86 -19.86
C SER A 31 11.49 27.69 -19.64
N ASP A 32 11.95 26.48 -19.30
CA ASP A 32 13.37 26.16 -19.12
C ASP A 32 14.05 26.03 -20.49
N LYS A 33 14.64 27.11 -20.99
CA LYS A 33 15.30 27.14 -22.32
C LYS A 33 16.46 26.17 -22.46
N ASP A 34 17.06 25.71 -21.36
CA ASP A 34 18.18 24.77 -21.39
C ASP A 34 17.72 23.31 -21.48
N ARG A 35 16.46 23.01 -21.11
CA ARG A 35 15.94 21.65 -20.95
C ARG A 35 14.59 21.37 -21.61
N ALA A 36 13.85 22.40 -22.00
CA ALA A 36 12.56 22.32 -22.66
C ALA A 36 12.71 21.89 -24.13
N PHE A 37 13.09 20.63 -24.34
CA PHE A 37 13.20 20.03 -25.67
C PHE A 37 11.84 19.57 -26.22
N LEU A 38 10.81 19.53 -25.37
CA LEU A 38 9.43 19.18 -25.72
C LEU A 38 8.59 20.47 -25.80
N THR A 39 8.13 20.82 -26.99
CA THR A 39 7.27 21.99 -27.22
C THR A 39 5.82 21.77 -26.79
N ALA A 40 5.36 20.52 -26.78
CA ALA A 40 4.09 20.10 -26.17
C ALA A 40 4.10 18.58 -25.92
N VAL A 41 3.53 18.15 -24.79
CA VAL A 41 3.09 16.76 -24.61
C VAL A 41 1.81 16.63 -25.44
N ASN A 42 1.97 16.18 -26.68
CA ASN A 42 0.90 16.11 -27.67
C ASN A 42 0.01 14.86 -27.55
N SER A 43 0.31 14.00 -26.58
CA SER A 43 -0.45 12.78 -26.31
C SER A 43 -1.07 12.80 -24.92
N ASN A 44 -2.31 12.30 -24.86
CA ASN A 44 -2.96 12.00 -23.58
C ASN A 44 -2.39 10.71 -22.94
N GLU A 45 -1.46 10.03 -23.62
CA GLU A 45 -0.87 8.78 -23.19
C GLU A 45 0.61 8.97 -22.86
N VAL A 46 0.92 8.94 -21.57
CA VAL A 46 2.31 9.03 -21.07
C VAL A 46 2.67 7.75 -20.34
N VAL A 47 3.84 7.18 -20.63
CA VAL A 47 4.39 6.07 -19.85
C VAL A 47 5.43 6.60 -18.88
N LEU A 48 5.35 6.16 -17.63
CA LEU A 48 6.27 6.53 -16.56
C LEU A 48 7.22 5.36 -16.28
N LEU A 49 8.52 5.64 -16.28
CA LEU A 49 9.55 4.73 -15.78
C LEU A 49 10.22 5.34 -14.54
N ILE A 50 10.11 4.64 -13.40
CA ILE A 50 10.86 4.91 -12.17
C ILE A 50 11.96 3.86 -12.07
N ASN A 51 13.20 4.27 -12.32
CA ASN A 51 14.33 3.36 -12.33
C ASN A 51 15.18 3.50 -11.07
N ASN A 52 15.46 2.38 -10.41
CA ASN A 52 16.34 2.27 -9.26
C ASN A 52 17.81 2.18 -9.74
N LEU A 53 18.68 3.03 -9.20
CA LEU A 53 20.12 3.00 -9.51
C LEU A 53 20.87 1.88 -8.79
N GLY A 54 20.19 1.12 -7.93
CA GLY A 54 20.63 -0.16 -7.38
C GLY A 54 20.65 -0.23 -5.85
N GLY A 55 20.69 0.91 -5.17
CA GLY A 55 20.78 0.97 -3.70
C GLY A 55 19.47 1.29 -2.97
N VAL A 56 18.42 1.70 -3.68
CA VAL A 56 17.14 2.10 -3.04
C VAL A 56 16.33 0.86 -2.68
N SER A 57 15.75 0.83 -1.47
CA SER A 57 14.92 -0.31 -1.05
C SER A 57 13.61 -0.40 -1.83
N VAL A 58 13.00 -1.59 -1.89
CA VAL A 58 11.71 -1.79 -2.56
C VAL A 58 10.59 -0.95 -1.92
N LEU A 59 10.63 -0.77 -0.60
CA LEU A 59 9.68 0.07 0.13
C LEU A 59 9.81 1.55 -0.28
N GLU A 60 11.04 2.06 -0.33
CA GLU A 60 11.30 3.43 -0.79
C GLU A 60 10.91 3.62 -2.26
N MET A 61 11.17 2.63 -3.12
CA MET A 61 10.73 2.66 -4.52
C MET A 61 9.21 2.76 -4.64
N GLY A 62 8.46 2.09 -3.77
CA GLY A 62 7.00 2.25 -3.67
C GLY A 62 6.60 3.69 -3.34
N GLY A 63 7.19 4.27 -2.30
CA GLY A 63 6.95 5.65 -1.90
C GLY A 63 7.32 6.68 -2.97
N ILE A 64 8.48 6.52 -3.61
CA ILE A 64 8.93 7.35 -4.74
C ILE A 64 7.93 7.28 -5.89
N THR A 65 7.50 6.08 -6.26
CA THR A 65 6.54 5.88 -7.35
C THR A 65 5.21 6.57 -7.04
N THR A 66 4.69 6.41 -5.82
CA THR A 66 3.46 7.08 -5.39
C THR A 66 3.58 8.59 -5.44
N GLU A 67 4.68 9.15 -4.93
CA GLU A 67 4.92 10.60 -4.93
C GLU A 67 4.98 11.17 -6.35
N VAL A 68 5.73 10.52 -7.25
CA VAL A 68 5.86 10.96 -8.65
C VAL A 68 4.51 10.92 -9.37
N VAL A 69 3.75 9.84 -9.22
CA VAL A 69 2.41 9.71 -9.83
C VAL A 69 1.45 10.77 -9.28
N ALA A 70 1.48 11.02 -7.97
CA ALA A 70 0.64 12.02 -7.34
C ALA A 70 0.94 13.43 -7.87
N GLN A 71 2.21 13.81 -7.96
CA GLN A 71 2.60 15.13 -8.47
C GLN A 71 2.37 15.30 -9.97
N LEU A 72 2.62 14.26 -10.78
CA LEU A 72 2.26 14.27 -12.22
C LEU A 72 0.77 14.58 -12.41
N ARG A 73 -0.09 13.93 -11.62
CA ARG A 73 -1.53 14.15 -11.67
C ARG A 73 -1.92 15.56 -11.19
N ALA A 74 -1.39 15.98 -10.04
CA ALA A 74 -1.82 17.22 -9.39
C ALA A 74 -1.28 18.49 -10.08
N ALA A 75 -0.01 18.50 -10.46
CA ALA A 75 0.65 19.68 -11.00
C ALA A 75 0.60 19.76 -12.54
N TYR A 76 0.57 18.62 -13.23
CA TYR A 76 0.65 18.56 -14.70
C TYR A 76 -0.58 17.96 -15.37
N GLY A 77 -1.56 17.45 -14.60
CA GLY A 77 -2.75 16.79 -15.15
C GLY A 77 -2.44 15.46 -15.85
N ILE A 78 -1.22 14.93 -15.71
CA ILE A 78 -0.77 13.72 -16.40
C ILE A 78 -1.14 12.50 -15.55
N ARG A 79 -1.85 11.55 -16.16
CA ARG A 79 -2.08 10.22 -15.59
C ARG A 79 -1.36 9.19 -16.46
N PRO A 80 -0.26 8.58 -15.98
CA PRO A 80 0.45 7.61 -16.80
C PRO A 80 -0.46 6.45 -17.20
N VAL A 81 -0.40 6.04 -18.48
CA VAL A 81 -1.12 4.86 -18.98
C VAL A 81 -0.40 3.58 -18.60
N ARG A 82 0.91 3.64 -18.37
CA ARG A 82 1.73 2.56 -17.79
C ARG A 82 2.71 3.16 -16.79
N VAL A 83 2.94 2.42 -15.72
CA VAL A 83 3.99 2.70 -14.73
C VAL A 83 4.88 1.49 -14.66
N ILE A 84 6.15 1.71 -14.96
CA ILE A 84 7.23 0.73 -14.92
C ILE A 84 8.14 1.16 -13.78
N ALA A 85 8.25 0.38 -12.72
CA ALA A 85 9.06 0.72 -11.56
C ALA A 85 9.94 -0.46 -11.17
N GLY A 86 11.25 -0.25 -11.05
CA GLY A 86 12.18 -1.33 -10.79
C GLY A 86 13.62 -0.98 -11.11
N THR A 87 14.45 -2.01 -11.21
CA THR A 87 15.90 -1.89 -11.38
C THR A 87 16.27 -2.26 -12.82
N PHE A 88 16.27 -1.28 -13.73
CA PHE A 88 16.47 -1.51 -15.17
C PHE A 88 17.86 -1.09 -15.63
N MET A 89 18.33 0.08 -15.20
CA MET A 89 19.64 0.63 -15.51
C MET A 89 20.29 1.17 -14.24
N THR A 90 21.23 0.41 -13.69
CA THR A 90 21.86 0.70 -12.40
C THR A 90 23.15 1.50 -12.53
N SER A 91 23.58 2.04 -11.40
CA SER A 91 24.95 2.50 -11.15
C SER A 91 25.49 1.71 -9.96
N LEU A 92 25.73 0.41 -10.17
CA LEU A 92 26.09 -0.56 -9.13
C LEU A 92 25.10 -0.54 -7.95
N ASN A 93 25.50 -0.04 -6.78
CA ASN A 93 24.70 0.11 -5.57
C ASN A 93 24.26 1.57 -5.35
N GLY A 94 24.10 2.34 -6.41
CA GLY A 94 23.78 3.76 -6.37
C GLY A 94 22.50 4.04 -5.57
N MET A 95 22.64 4.82 -4.49
CA MET A 95 21.53 5.26 -3.64
C MET A 95 20.75 6.39 -4.32
N GLY A 96 20.00 6.06 -5.37
CA GLY A 96 19.20 7.03 -6.09
C GLY A 96 18.24 6.38 -7.08
N PHE A 97 17.42 7.23 -7.69
CA PHE A 97 16.47 6.83 -8.71
C PHE A 97 16.48 7.83 -9.87
N SER A 98 15.95 7.41 -11.02
CA SER A 98 15.65 8.28 -12.15
C SER A 98 14.18 8.20 -12.51
N VAL A 99 13.68 9.30 -13.08
CA VAL A 99 12.33 9.43 -13.60
C VAL A 99 12.43 9.66 -15.09
N SER A 100 11.79 8.81 -15.88
CA SER A 100 11.68 8.98 -17.33
C SER A 100 10.21 9.00 -17.72
N LEU A 101 9.86 9.94 -18.60
CA LEU A 101 8.53 10.05 -19.20
C LEU A 101 8.64 9.77 -20.70
N LEU A 102 7.83 8.85 -21.19
CA LEU A 102 7.69 8.58 -22.61
C LEU A 102 6.33 9.11 -23.07
N ASN A 103 6.37 10.12 -23.95
CA ASN A 103 5.19 10.63 -24.64
C ASN A 103 4.83 9.68 -25.78
N VAL A 104 3.70 8.97 -25.66
CA VAL A 104 3.28 7.98 -26.65
C VAL A 104 2.78 8.70 -27.89
N VAL A 105 3.40 8.46 -29.04
CA VAL A 105 2.97 9.04 -30.31
C VAL A 105 2.44 7.96 -31.24
N ASN A 106 1.58 8.36 -32.18
CA ASN A 106 1.19 7.45 -33.25
C ASN A 106 2.43 7.16 -34.12
N THR A 107 2.81 5.89 -34.21
CA THR A 107 3.99 5.43 -34.97
C THR A 107 3.82 5.58 -36.48
N SER A 108 2.60 5.87 -36.96
CA SER A 108 2.26 6.00 -38.39
C SER A 108 2.60 4.75 -39.21
N ILE A 109 2.71 3.60 -38.56
CA ILE A 109 2.91 2.31 -39.21
C ILE A 109 1.55 1.87 -39.75
N GLU A 110 1.44 1.74 -41.07
CA GLU A 110 0.18 1.38 -41.74
C GLU A 110 -0.29 -0.04 -41.37
N GLY A 111 -1.62 -0.24 -41.32
CA GLY A 111 -2.25 -1.54 -41.08
C GLY A 111 -2.65 -1.79 -39.61
N ALA A 112 -2.83 -3.06 -39.24
CA ALA A 112 -3.18 -3.48 -37.87
C ALA A 112 -1.94 -3.55 -36.95
N ALA A 113 -0.98 -2.65 -37.15
CA ALA A 113 0.26 -2.64 -36.38
C ALA A 113 -0.01 -2.23 -34.92
N PRO A 114 0.62 -2.89 -33.94
CA PRO A 114 0.43 -2.57 -32.54
C PRO A 114 0.91 -1.15 -32.22
N ASN A 115 0.18 -0.47 -31.34
CA ASN A 115 0.58 0.85 -30.85
C ASN A 115 1.76 0.75 -29.85
N MET A 116 2.41 1.87 -29.50
CA MET A 116 3.60 1.82 -28.64
C MET A 116 3.32 1.20 -27.26
N VAL A 117 2.12 1.37 -26.71
CA VAL A 117 1.75 0.78 -25.40
C VAL A 117 1.61 -0.73 -25.54
N GLU A 118 0.99 -1.21 -26.61
CA GLU A 118 0.91 -2.65 -26.92
C GLU A 118 2.29 -3.26 -27.14
N LEU A 119 3.20 -2.54 -27.77
CA LEU A 119 4.60 -2.97 -27.93
C LEU A 119 5.36 -3.04 -26.59
N LEU A 120 5.08 -2.13 -25.65
CA LEU A 120 5.67 -2.17 -24.31
C LEU A 120 5.12 -3.30 -23.44
N ASP A 121 3.85 -3.65 -23.64
CA ASP A 121 3.17 -4.74 -22.94
C ASP A 121 3.42 -6.12 -23.59
N ALA A 122 4.01 -6.15 -24.78
CA ALA A 122 4.25 -7.39 -25.52
C ALA A 122 5.13 -8.36 -24.68
N PRO A 123 4.80 -9.66 -24.68
CA PRO A 123 5.61 -10.66 -23.99
C PRO A 123 7.07 -10.61 -24.46
N SER A 124 7.98 -10.69 -23.49
CA SER A 124 9.41 -10.68 -23.74
C SER A 124 10.09 -11.71 -22.83
N GLU A 125 11.08 -12.41 -23.37
CA GLU A 125 11.89 -13.39 -22.64
C GLU A 125 13.17 -12.77 -22.05
N VAL A 126 13.32 -11.44 -22.15
CA VAL A 126 14.50 -10.75 -21.62
C VAL A 126 14.41 -10.63 -20.10
N THR A 127 15.48 -11.01 -19.42
CA THR A 127 15.53 -11.09 -17.94
C THR A 127 15.34 -9.76 -17.23
N GLY A 128 15.70 -8.65 -17.90
CA GLY A 128 15.64 -7.30 -17.33
C GLY A 128 14.33 -6.56 -17.57
N TRP A 129 13.37 -7.11 -18.31
CA TRP A 129 12.11 -6.44 -18.61
C TRP A 129 10.99 -6.99 -17.74
N SER A 130 10.77 -6.36 -16.58
CA SER A 130 9.63 -6.68 -15.72
C SER A 130 8.35 -6.16 -16.34
N ALA A 131 7.30 -7.00 -16.34
CA ALA A 131 6.01 -6.63 -16.91
C ALA A 131 5.44 -5.34 -16.26
N PRO A 132 4.90 -4.41 -17.06
CA PRO A 132 4.38 -3.13 -16.56
C PRO A 132 3.11 -3.33 -15.72
N ILE A 133 2.87 -2.44 -14.75
CA ILE A 133 1.58 -2.42 -14.05
C ILE A 133 0.54 -1.82 -15.01
N GLN A 134 -0.44 -2.64 -15.42
CA GLN A 134 -1.51 -2.24 -16.32
C GLN A 134 -2.40 -1.15 -15.71
N LYS A 135 -2.97 -0.28 -16.57
CA LYS A 135 -3.88 0.81 -16.18
C LYS A 135 -5.06 0.33 -15.33
N THR A 136 -5.61 -0.83 -15.68
CA THR A 136 -6.73 -1.49 -14.98
C THR A 136 -6.44 -1.71 -13.50
N THR A 137 -5.20 -2.03 -13.13
CA THR A 137 -4.76 -2.18 -11.73
C THR A 137 -4.90 -0.88 -10.94
N TRP A 138 -4.55 0.26 -11.56
CA TRP A 138 -4.65 1.59 -10.94
C TRP A 138 -6.08 2.08 -10.86
N GLU A 139 -6.89 1.86 -11.90
CA GLU A 139 -8.32 2.19 -11.90
C GLU A 139 -9.06 1.40 -10.81
N ALA A 140 -8.73 0.12 -10.64
CA ALA A 140 -9.23 -0.70 -9.54
C ALA A 140 -8.76 -0.20 -8.17
N ALA A 141 -7.56 0.39 -8.05
CA ALA A 141 -7.07 0.97 -6.80
C ALA A 141 -7.67 2.33 -6.48
N ALA A 142 -7.96 3.17 -7.49
CA ALA A 142 -8.62 4.45 -7.32
C ALA A 142 -10.08 4.28 -6.80
N GLY A 143 -10.75 3.19 -7.18
CA GLY A 143 -12.03 2.80 -6.57
C GLY A 143 -11.90 2.40 -5.09
N ARG A 144 -10.72 1.96 -4.63
CA ARG A 144 -10.45 1.59 -3.23
C ARG A 144 -10.03 2.77 -2.34
N GLY A 145 -9.71 3.92 -2.93
CA GLY A 145 -9.13 5.08 -2.23
C GLY A 145 -10.14 6.02 -1.55
N GLY A 146 -11.43 5.72 -1.62
CA GLY A 146 -12.49 6.48 -0.95
C GLY A 146 -13.01 5.87 0.36
N GLU A 147 -12.65 4.63 0.67
CA GLU A 147 -13.36 3.79 1.65
C GLU A 147 -12.42 3.27 2.76
N GLY A 148 -11.41 4.07 3.14
CA GLY A 148 -10.51 3.72 4.25
C GLY A 148 -11.24 3.61 5.60
N THR A 149 -12.39 4.26 5.75
CA THR A 149 -13.24 4.18 6.95
C THR A 149 -14.28 3.07 6.87
N GLU A 150 -14.73 2.70 5.67
CA GLU A 150 -15.78 1.68 5.51
C GLU A 150 -15.22 0.26 5.66
N ARG A 151 -13.93 0.04 5.40
CA ARG A 151 -13.33 -1.30 5.51
C ARG A 151 -13.10 -1.76 6.95
N GLU A 152 -12.92 -0.84 7.90
CA GLU A 152 -12.90 -1.18 9.33
C GLU A 152 -14.31 -1.49 9.83
N GLU A 153 -15.33 -0.76 9.37
CA GLU A 153 -16.74 -1.07 9.66
C GLU A 153 -17.23 -2.34 8.96
N GLU A 154 -16.81 -2.62 7.72
CA GLU A 154 -17.12 -3.86 6.99
C GLU A 154 -16.36 -5.06 7.54
N ALA A 155 -15.11 -4.92 7.99
CA ALA A 155 -14.41 -6.01 8.67
C ALA A 155 -15.03 -6.29 10.05
N ALA A 156 -15.46 -5.26 10.78
CA ALA A 156 -16.22 -5.42 12.02
C ALA A 156 -17.63 -6.01 11.77
N ALA A 157 -18.31 -5.61 10.70
CA ALA A 157 -19.62 -6.12 10.30
C ALA A 157 -19.53 -7.52 9.67
N ALA A 158 -18.43 -7.86 9.00
CA ALA A 158 -18.14 -9.20 8.50
C ALA A 158 -17.81 -10.15 9.65
N ALA A 159 -17.01 -9.72 10.64
CA ALA A 159 -16.80 -10.47 11.87
C ALA A 159 -18.12 -10.67 12.66
N ALA A 160 -19.00 -9.66 12.67
CA ALA A 160 -20.34 -9.78 13.24
C ALA A 160 -21.27 -10.71 12.43
N LYS A 161 -21.16 -10.72 11.09
CA LYS A 161 -21.91 -11.64 10.20
C LYS A 161 -21.39 -13.07 10.23
N GLU A 162 -20.10 -13.29 10.42
CA GLU A 162 -19.52 -14.63 10.58
C GLU A 162 -19.88 -15.25 11.93
N THR A 163 -20.08 -14.43 12.97
CA THR A 163 -20.63 -14.88 14.26
C THR A 163 -22.10 -15.34 14.15
N ALA A 164 -22.81 -14.94 13.08
CA ALA A 164 -24.18 -15.37 12.79
C ALA A 164 -24.25 -16.64 11.91
N GLN A 165 -23.11 -17.20 11.47
CA GLN A 165 -23.11 -18.49 10.76
C GLN A 165 -23.23 -19.64 11.78
N ASP A 166 -24.37 -20.33 11.70
CA ASP A 166 -24.70 -21.64 12.29
C ASP A 166 -23.79 -22.10 13.44
N ILE A 167 -23.92 -21.47 14.60
CA ILE A 167 -23.50 -22.09 15.87
C ILE A 167 -24.38 -23.32 16.03
N LYS A 168 -23.87 -24.48 15.59
CA LYS A 168 -24.54 -25.76 15.74
C LYS A 168 -24.76 -25.99 17.23
N LEU A 169 -26.02 -25.97 17.65
CA LEU A 169 -26.39 -26.14 19.06
C LEU A 169 -25.73 -27.42 19.59
N SER A 170 -24.92 -27.29 20.63
CA SER A 170 -24.16 -28.41 21.21
C SER A 170 -25.05 -29.44 21.90
N GLY A 171 -26.36 -29.16 22.04
CA GLY A 171 -27.30 -29.99 22.80
C GLY A 171 -27.06 -29.98 24.31
N LEU A 172 -26.13 -29.16 24.80
CA LEU A 172 -25.77 -29.08 26.21
C LEU A 172 -26.91 -28.44 27.03
N LYS A 173 -27.54 -29.25 27.88
CA LYS A 173 -28.51 -28.77 28.87
C LYS A 173 -27.75 -28.41 30.14
N HIS A 174 -27.93 -27.18 30.62
CA HIS A 174 -27.34 -26.69 31.86
C HIS A 174 -28.35 -25.81 32.59
N ASP A 175 -28.15 -25.64 33.90
CA ASP A 175 -28.88 -24.65 34.68
C ASP A 175 -28.26 -23.27 34.45
N PRO A 176 -29.01 -22.30 33.87
CA PRO A 176 -28.49 -20.97 33.57
C PRO A 176 -27.94 -20.23 34.80
N SER A 177 -28.52 -20.45 35.98
CA SER A 177 -28.10 -19.78 37.22
C SER A 177 -26.73 -20.28 37.67
N VAL A 178 -26.57 -21.61 37.70
CA VAL A 178 -25.31 -22.26 38.09
C VAL A 178 -24.20 -21.91 37.11
N THR A 179 -24.49 -21.92 35.80
CA THR A 179 -23.50 -21.55 34.78
C THR A 179 -23.10 -20.09 34.87
N LYS A 180 -24.05 -19.18 35.13
CA LYS A 180 -23.73 -17.76 35.32
C LYS A 180 -22.84 -17.53 36.53
N GLU A 181 -23.13 -18.17 37.66
CA GLU A 181 -22.31 -18.07 38.87
C GLU A 181 -20.91 -18.61 38.66
N ALA A 182 -20.79 -19.82 38.09
CA ALA A 182 -19.52 -20.47 37.81
C ALA A 182 -18.67 -19.65 36.80
N LEU A 183 -19.29 -19.17 35.73
CA LEU A 183 -18.62 -18.33 34.73
C LEU A 183 -18.15 -17.01 35.34
N THR A 184 -19.00 -16.34 36.13
CA THR A 184 -18.64 -15.08 36.80
C THR A 184 -17.46 -15.29 37.76
N ALA A 185 -17.44 -16.38 38.51
CA ALA A 185 -16.33 -16.72 39.39
C ALA A 185 -15.04 -16.99 38.60
N ALA A 186 -15.11 -17.74 37.50
CA ALA A 186 -13.97 -18.02 36.63
C ALA A 186 -13.38 -16.73 36.03
N LEU A 187 -14.23 -15.84 35.50
CA LEU A 187 -13.80 -14.56 34.92
C LEU A 187 -13.13 -13.66 35.97
N LYS A 188 -13.66 -13.59 37.19
CA LYS A 188 -13.03 -12.84 38.29
C LYS A 188 -11.65 -13.40 38.66
N ASN A 189 -11.49 -14.72 38.65
CA ASN A 189 -10.20 -15.35 38.92
C ASN A 189 -9.18 -15.06 37.82
N VAL A 190 -9.60 -15.05 36.54
CA VAL A 190 -8.75 -14.66 35.41
C VAL A 190 -8.31 -13.20 35.53
N ILE A 191 -9.22 -12.29 35.90
CA ILE A 191 -8.89 -10.87 36.13
C ILE A 191 -7.89 -10.72 37.29
N ALA A 192 -8.09 -11.47 38.38
CA ALA A 192 -7.20 -11.42 39.54
C ALA A 192 -5.80 -12.01 39.26
N ALA A 193 -5.71 -13.00 38.38
CA ALA A 193 -4.45 -13.64 37.98
C ALA A 193 -3.63 -12.79 37.00
N GLU A 194 -4.18 -11.70 36.44
CA GLU A 194 -3.53 -10.87 35.43
C GLU A 194 -2.08 -10.48 35.78
N PRO A 195 -1.77 -9.94 36.99
CA PRO A 195 -0.41 -9.49 37.29
C PRO A 195 0.63 -10.62 37.25
N ASP A 196 0.25 -11.81 37.72
CA ASP A 196 1.14 -12.98 37.74
C ASP A 196 1.32 -13.55 36.34
N VAL A 197 0.25 -13.63 35.55
CA VAL A 197 0.31 -14.12 34.16
C VAL A 197 1.14 -13.17 33.30
N THR A 198 0.91 -11.87 33.38
CA THR A 198 1.72 -10.84 32.71
C THR A 198 3.19 -10.94 33.13
N ARG A 199 3.46 -11.15 34.42
CA ARG A 199 4.82 -11.34 34.93
C ARG A 199 5.50 -12.58 34.33
N TYR A 200 4.83 -13.74 34.30
CA TYR A 200 5.41 -14.96 33.73
C TYR A 200 5.64 -14.83 32.23
N ASP A 201 4.70 -14.21 31.52
CA ASP A 201 4.81 -13.94 30.09
C ASP A 201 5.95 -12.96 29.79
N THR A 202 6.19 -11.95 30.62
CA THR A 202 7.34 -11.03 30.45
C THR A 202 8.70 -11.75 30.49
N VAL A 203 8.81 -12.91 31.15
CA VAL A 203 10.09 -13.63 31.26
C VAL A 203 10.46 -14.35 29.96
N VAL A 204 9.47 -14.86 29.20
CA VAL A 204 9.71 -15.75 28.04
C VAL A 204 8.88 -15.39 26.79
N GLY A 205 8.05 -14.36 26.88
CA GLY A 205 7.13 -13.86 25.85
C GLY A 205 7.19 -12.34 25.73
N ASP A 206 6.12 -11.73 25.24
CA ASP A 206 6.02 -10.28 25.00
C ASP A 206 5.39 -9.49 26.16
N GLY A 207 4.84 -10.20 27.14
CA GLY A 207 4.38 -9.61 28.40
C GLY A 207 2.99 -8.99 28.30
N ASP A 208 2.14 -9.46 27.39
CA ASP A 208 0.78 -8.94 27.21
C ASP A 208 -0.32 -9.97 27.50
N CYS A 209 0.02 -11.25 27.70
CA CYS A 209 -0.93 -12.33 27.83
C CYS A 209 -1.93 -12.13 28.99
N GLY A 210 -1.46 -11.71 30.17
CA GLY A 210 -2.34 -11.43 31.30
C GLY A 210 -3.30 -10.27 30.99
N THR A 211 -2.80 -9.20 30.36
CA THR A 211 -3.61 -8.07 29.93
C THR A 211 -4.65 -8.49 28.88
N GLY A 212 -4.29 -9.36 27.94
CA GLY A 212 -5.20 -9.94 26.95
C GLY A 212 -6.33 -10.76 27.60
N LEU A 213 -5.99 -11.65 28.53
CA LEU A 213 -6.95 -12.46 29.26
C LEU A 213 -7.92 -11.61 30.12
N LYS A 214 -7.40 -10.59 30.80
CA LYS A 214 -8.22 -9.64 31.57
C LYS A 214 -9.20 -8.89 30.67
N ARG A 215 -8.75 -8.36 29.54
CA ARG A 215 -9.62 -7.67 28.57
C ARG A 215 -10.74 -8.57 28.06
N GLY A 216 -10.44 -9.83 27.74
CA GLY A 216 -11.45 -10.82 27.34
C GLY A 216 -12.45 -11.12 28.46
N ALA A 217 -11.98 -11.21 29.71
CA ALA A 217 -12.82 -11.49 30.86
C ALA A 217 -13.78 -10.33 31.19
N GLU A 218 -13.28 -9.09 31.14
CA GLU A 218 -14.08 -7.87 31.33
C GLU A 218 -15.12 -7.68 30.21
N GLY A 219 -14.75 -7.97 28.95
CA GLY A 219 -15.68 -7.92 27.81
C GLY A 219 -16.86 -8.88 27.94
N THR A 220 -16.63 -10.09 28.47
CA THR A 220 -17.68 -11.11 28.67
C THR A 220 -18.58 -10.79 29.87
N CYS A 221 -18.01 -10.21 30.94
CA CYS A 221 -18.78 -9.77 32.11
C CYS A 221 -19.76 -8.63 31.77
N CYS A 222 -19.42 -7.75 30.83
CA CYS A 222 -20.34 -6.73 30.31
C CYS A 222 -21.46 -7.32 29.43
N SER A 223 -21.14 -8.30 28.58
CA SER A 223 -22.12 -8.92 27.65
C SER A 223 -23.19 -9.76 28.37
N THR A 224 -22.84 -10.42 29.47
CA THR A 224 -23.81 -11.18 30.31
C THR A 224 -24.85 -10.29 31.00
N THR A 225 -24.66 -8.97 31.04
CA THR A 225 -25.67 -8.01 31.50
C THR A 225 -26.66 -7.64 30.39
N HIS A 226 -26.26 -7.75 29.11
CA HIS A 226 -27.10 -7.42 27.93
C HIS A 226 -27.88 -8.62 27.36
N CYS A 227 -27.46 -9.86 27.62
CA CYS A 227 -28.15 -11.06 27.11
C CYS A 227 -29.44 -11.47 27.85
N TYR A 228 -29.88 -10.76 28.89
CA TYR A 228 -31.14 -11.03 29.60
C TYR A 228 -32.33 -10.19 29.11
N ARG A 229 -32.30 -9.73 27.86
CA ARG A 229 -33.40 -8.97 27.26
C ARG A 229 -33.89 -9.59 25.94
N ILE A 230 -34.02 -10.91 25.89
CA ILE A 230 -34.86 -11.58 24.89
C ILE A 230 -35.63 -12.70 25.60
N TYR A 231 -36.95 -12.46 25.68
CA TYR A 231 -38.05 -13.19 26.33
C TYR A 231 -38.19 -13.02 27.85
#